data_AF-A0AAW4VXV5-F1
#
_entry.id   AF-A0AAW4VXV5-F1
#
_cell.length_a   1.000
_cell.length_b   1.000
_cell.length_c   1.000
_cell.angle_alpha   90.00
_cell.angle_beta   90.00
_cell.angle_gamma   90.00
#
_symmetry.space_group_name_H-M   'P 1'
#
loop_
_entity.id
_entity.type
_entity.pdbx_description
1 polymer ?
#
loop_
_entity_poly.entity_id
_entity_poly.type
_entity_poly.pdbx_seq_one_letter_code
_entity_poly.pdbx_strand_id
1 'polypeptide(L)'
;VLDRNGLRPARYYITHDDKIIFASEVGVVDVEPENVKERRHLKPGQLLFVDLEKGALIPSDELKAQVSLEKPYAEHLEDSVI
;
A
#
# COMPACT_ATOMS: atom_id res chain seq x y z
N VAL A 1 -6.42 -1.52 0.87
CA VAL A 1 -5.69 -2.69 1.41
C VAL A 1 -6.11 -3.93 0.63
N LEU A 2 -5.18 -4.86 0.36
CA LEU A 2 -5.52 -6.14 -0.26
C LEU A 2 -5.70 -7.22 0.82
N ASP A 3 -6.60 -8.17 0.58
CA ASP A 3 -6.75 -9.28 1.50
C ASP A 3 -5.49 -10.16 1.51
N ARG A 4 -5.37 -11.00 2.55
CA ARG A 4 -4.21 -11.87 2.78
C ARG A 4 -3.91 -12.84 1.64
N ASN A 5 -4.93 -13.25 0.89
CA ASN A 5 -4.84 -14.19 -0.23
C ASN A 5 -4.83 -13.45 -1.59
N GLY A 6 -5.10 -12.14 -1.62
CA GLY A 6 -5.15 -11.34 -2.85
C GLY A 6 -6.24 -11.77 -3.83
N LEU A 7 -7.42 -12.16 -3.31
CA LEU A 7 -8.57 -12.64 -4.08
C LEU A 7 -9.19 -11.58 -4.99
N ARG A 8 -8.92 -10.30 -4.73
CA ARG A 8 -9.40 -9.19 -5.56
C ARG A 8 -8.23 -8.47 -6.22
N PRO A 9 -8.30 -8.18 -7.52
CA PRO A 9 -7.27 -7.42 -8.19
C PRO A 9 -7.29 -5.97 -7.69
N ALA A 10 -6.11 -5.40 -7.54
CA ALA A 10 -5.93 -4.02 -7.15
C ALA A 10 -4.67 -3.48 -7.83
N ARG A 11 -4.84 -2.40 -8.59
CA ARG A 11 -3.78 -1.80 -9.42
C ARG A 11 -3.66 -0.33 -9.11
N TYR A 12 -2.45 0.20 -9.23
CA TYR A 12 -2.23 1.63 -9.13
C TYR A 12 -1.24 2.15 -10.15
N TYR A 13 -1.44 3.41 -10.49
CA TYR A 13 -0.56 4.22 -11.30
C TYR A 13 -0.05 5.38 -10.47
N ILE A 14 1.23 5.68 -10.61
CA ILE A 14 1.83 6.93 -10.14
C ILE A 14 2.15 7.72 -11.39
N THR A 15 1.76 8.98 -11.42
CA THR A 15 2.03 9.86 -12.55
C THR A 15 3.23 10.77 -12.29
N HIS A 16 3.73 11.45 -13.33
CA HIS A 16 4.79 12.43 -13.19
C HIS A 16 4.30 13.76 -12.58
N ASP A 17 3.00 14.03 -12.60
CA ASP A 17 2.33 15.16 -11.95
C ASP A 17 1.84 14.84 -10.52
N ASP A 18 2.53 13.93 -9.83
CA ASP A 18 2.33 13.55 -8.42
C ASP A 18 0.90 13.11 -8.06
N LYS A 19 0.20 12.45 -9.00
CA LYS A 19 -1.09 11.80 -8.75
C LYS A 19 -0.91 10.31 -8.53
N ILE A 20 -1.75 9.77 -7.67
CA ILE A 20 -1.93 8.34 -7.52
C ILE A 20 -3.35 7.95 -7.97
N ILE A 21 -3.42 6.95 -8.84
CA ILE A 21 -4.69 6.43 -9.34
C ILE A 21 -4.78 4.99 -8.91
N PHE A 22 -5.81 4.65 -8.13
CA PHE A 22 -6.03 3.30 -7.61
C PHE A 22 -7.36 2.74 -8.11
N ALA A 23 -7.32 1.56 -8.74
CA ALA A 23 -8.51 0.93 -9.31
C ALA A 23 -8.41 -0.60 -9.31
N SER A 24 -9.55 -1.27 -9.39
CA SER A 24 -9.63 -2.73 -9.54
C SER A 24 -9.16 -3.20 -10.92
N GLU A 25 -9.27 -2.34 -11.92
CA GLU A 25 -9.04 -2.63 -13.35
C GLU A 25 -8.12 -1.59 -13.99
N VAL A 26 -7.64 -1.90 -15.19
CA VAL A 26 -6.83 -0.97 -16.01
C VAL A 26 -7.74 -0.16 -16.91
N GLY A 27 -7.40 1.11 -17.18
CA GLY A 27 -8.18 1.96 -18.09
C GLY A 27 -9.48 2.52 -17.50
N VAL A 28 -9.62 2.55 -16.17
CA VAL A 28 -10.77 3.19 -15.50
C VAL A 28 -10.69 4.73 -15.59
N VAL A 29 -9.46 5.25 -15.62
CA VAL A 29 -9.16 6.68 -15.79
C VAL A 29 -8.24 6.82 -16.98
N ASP A 30 -8.55 7.73 -17.89
CA ASP A 30 -7.67 8.07 -19.00
C ASP A 30 -6.45 8.83 -18.48
N VAL A 31 -5.28 8.27 -18.75
CA VAL A 31 -3.98 8.83 -18.37
C VAL A 31 -3.07 8.72 -19.58
N GLU A 32 -2.48 9.84 -19.97
CA GLU A 32 -1.47 9.86 -21.04
C GLU A 32 -0.33 8.89 -20.70
N PRO A 33 0.04 7.95 -21.60
CA PRO A 33 1.10 6.97 -21.33
C PRO A 33 2.43 7.61 -20.91
N GLU A 34 2.75 8.76 -21.48
CA GLU A 34 3.95 9.54 -21.17
C GLU A 34 3.93 10.13 -19.75
N ASN A 35 2.74 10.34 -19.17
CA ASN A 35 2.59 10.82 -17.81
C ASN A 35 2.64 9.68 -16.76
N VAL A 36 2.69 8.41 -17.17
CA VAL A 36 2.75 7.28 -16.23
C VAL A 36 4.20 7.06 -15.76
N LYS A 37 4.50 7.52 -14.54
CA LYS A 37 5.78 7.30 -13.87
C LYS A 37 5.95 5.85 -13.42
N GLU A 38 4.90 5.25 -12.88
CA GLU A 38 4.93 3.86 -12.41
C GLU A 38 3.57 3.19 -12.56
N ARG A 39 3.57 1.90 -12.92
CA ARG A 39 2.38 1.05 -12.93
C ARG A 39 2.65 -0.23 -12.16
N ARG A 40 1.89 -0.49 -11.10
CA ARG A 40 2.01 -1.73 -10.32
C ARG A 40 0.65 -2.32 -9.94
N HIS A 41 0.70 -3.57 -9.51
CA HIS A 41 -0.40 -4.23 -8.81
C HIS A 41 -0.01 -4.47 -7.36
N LEU A 42 -0.99 -4.42 -6.45
CA LEU A 42 -0.78 -4.82 -5.07
C LEU A 42 -0.63 -6.33 -4.98
N LYS A 43 0.29 -6.79 -4.12
CA LYS A 43 0.44 -8.21 -3.77
C LYS A 43 -0.47 -8.57 -2.58
N PRO A 44 -0.79 -9.86 -2.37
CA PRO A 44 -1.55 -10.33 -1.22
C PRO A 44 -1.00 -9.77 0.10
N GLY A 45 -1.88 -9.26 0.96
CA GLY A 45 -1.52 -8.70 2.27
C GLY A 45 -0.69 -7.40 2.25
N GLN A 46 -0.55 -6.74 1.09
CA GLN A 46 0.10 -5.43 1.00
C GLN A 46 -0.88 -4.28 1.27
N LEU A 47 -0.33 -3.24 1.91
CA LEU A 47 -0.97 -1.96 2.14
C LEU A 47 -0.45 -0.95 1.10
N LEU A 48 -1.35 -0.15 0.55
CA LEU A 48 -1.02 1.07 -0.18
C LEU A 48 -1.24 2.22 0.80
N PHE A 49 -0.18 2.90 1.22
CA PHE A 49 -0.26 4.02 2.14
C PHE A 49 0.45 5.23 1.56
N VAL A 50 -0.26 6.34 1.48
CA VAL A 50 0.23 7.61 0.95
C VAL A 50 0.21 8.61 2.09
N ASP A 51 1.39 9.14 2.41
CA ASP A 51 1.54 10.25 3.34
C ASP A 51 1.33 11.56 2.55
N LEU A 52 0.21 12.23 2.80
CA LEU A 52 -0.16 13.47 2.09
C LEU A 52 0.68 14.67 2.53
N GLU A 53 1.23 14.65 3.75
CA GLU A 53 2.08 15.73 4.24
C GLU A 53 3.48 15.63 3.64
N LYS A 54 4.01 14.41 3.52
CA LYS A 54 5.31 14.13 2.89
C LYS A 54 5.25 13.98 1.37
N GLY A 55 4.04 13.85 0.80
CA GLY A 55 3.84 13.59 -0.63
C GLY A 55 4.46 12.27 -1.09
N ALA A 56 4.52 11.26 -0.22
CA ALA A 56 5.28 10.04 -0.45
C ALA A 56 4.43 8.77 -0.29
N LEU A 57 4.66 7.80 -1.18
CA LEU A 57 4.15 6.45 -1.00
C LEU A 57 5.07 5.69 -0.04
N ILE A 58 4.53 5.24 1.09
CA ILE A 58 5.30 4.48 2.08
C ILE A 58 5.18 2.98 1.76
N PRO A 59 6.32 2.26 1.64
CA PRO A 59 6.31 0.81 1.48
C PRO A 59 5.55 0.09 2.60
N SER A 60 4.80 -0.94 2.24
CA SER A 60 4.00 -1.70 3.21
C SER A 60 4.83 -2.31 4.34
N ASP A 61 6.09 -2.70 4.08
CA ASP A 61 6.95 -3.35 5.07
C ASP A 61 7.49 -2.33 6.08
N GLU A 62 7.81 -1.11 5.63
CA GLU A 62 8.22 0.00 6.47
C GLU A 62 7.09 0.43 7.41
N LEU A 63 5.87 0.58 6.88
CA LEU A 63 4.70 0.91 7.68
C LEU A 63 4.40 -0.17 8.73
N LYS A 64 4.48 -1.44 8.35
CA LYS A 64 4.27 -2.56 9.28
C LYS A 64 5.34 -2.57 10.37
N ALA A 65 6.61 -2.33 10.03
CA ALA A 65 7.69 -2.24 10.99
C ALA A 65 7.43 -1.11 12.00
N GLN A 66 7.08 0.09 11.52
CA GLN A 66 6.76 1.23 12.38
C GLN A 66 5.64 0.89 13.36
N VAL A 67 4.49 0.42 12.86
CA VAL A 67 3.32 0.09 13.70
C VAL A 67 3.63 -1.04 14.69
N SER A 68 4.42 -2.04 14.27
CA SER A 68 4.80 -3.16 15.14
C SER A 68 5.72 -2.75 16.29
N LEU A 69 6.38 -1.59 16.20
CA LEU A 69 7.27 -1.07 17.24
C LEU A 69 6.58 -0.07 18.19
N GLU A 70 5.34 0.35 17.91
CA GLU A 70 4.63 1.33 18.74
C GLU A 70 4.27 0.83 20.14
N LYS A 71 4.19 -0.50 20.33
CA LYS A 71 3.85 -1.14 21.60
C LYS A 71 4.68 -2.40 21.79
N PRO A 72 4.91 -2.85 23.04
CA PRO A 72 5.63 -4.09 23.32
C PRO A 72 4.75 -5.31 23.05
N TYR A 73 4.39 -5.55 21.77
CA TYR A 73 3.48 -6.65 21.40
C TYR A 73 4.06 -8.03 21.75
N ALA A 74 5.38 -8.17 21.81
CA ALA A 74 6.03 -9.40 22.25
C ALA A 74 5.71 -9.73 23.71
N GLU A 75 5.83 -8.76 24.62
CA GLU A 75 5.50 -8.92 26.05
C GLU A 75 4.01 -9.24 26.23
N HIS A 76 3.14 -8.54 25.50
CA HIS A 76 1.69 -8.84 25.54
C HIS A 76 1.35 -10.26 25.09
N LEU A 77 2.11 -10.80 24.13
CA LEU A 77 1.95 -12.17 23.64
C LEU A 77 2.38 -13.19 24.70
N GLU A 78 3.50 -12.94 25.39
CA GLU A 78 3.96 -13.80 26.49
C GLU A 78 2.94 -13.87 27.63
N ASP A 79 2.35 -12.73 28.02
CA ASP A 79 1.37 -12.67 29.10
C ASP A 79 0.01 -13.31 28.75
N SER A 80 -0.33 -13.41 27.45
CA SER A 80 -1.65 -13.86 26.98
C SER A 80 -1.68 -15.32 26.54
N VAL A 81 -0.52 -15.94 26.29
CA VAL A 81 -0.43 -17.34 25.90
C VAL A 81 -0.49 -18.21 27.15
N ILE A 82 -1.61 -18.94 27.31
CA ILE A 82 -1.86 -19.93 28.36
C ILE A 82 -1.13 -21.23 28.05
#